data_AF-A0A9X1HI40-F1
#
_entry.id   AF-A0A9X1HI40-F1
#
_cell.length_a   1.000
_cell.length_b   1.000
_cell.length_c   1.000
_cell.angle_alpha   90.00
_cell.angle_beta   90.00
_cell.angle_gamma   90.00
#
_symmetry.space_group_name_H-M   'P 1'
#
loop_
_entity.id
_entity.type
_entity.pdbx_description
1 polymer ?
#
loop_
_entity_poly.entity_id
_entity_poly.type
_entity_poly.pdbx_seq_one_letter_code
_entity_poly.pdbx_strand_id
1 'polypeptide(L)' 'IAGHQQIFKHYFETPQNVKFESIAHAYDVKYKKVTSAEDLPDAWKELSATPGLHIMECVTDAEESMGVRTKLWDIPS' A
#
# COMPACT_ATOMS: atom_id res chain seq x y z
N ILE A 1 -12.90 2.38 -22.87
CA ILE A 1 -12.34 1.25 -22.07
C ILE A 1 -12.61 1.44 -20.58
N ALA A 2 -12.44 2.65 -20.03
CA ALA A 2 -12.81 2.98 -18.64
C ALA A 2 -14.29 2.69 -18.26
N GLY A 3 -15.22 2.68 -19.22
CA GLY A 3 -16.64 2.34 -18.99
C GLY A 3 -16.95 0.84 -18.80
N HIS A 4 -15.97 -0.05 -18.93
CA HIS A 4 -16.14 -1.50 -18.74
C HIS A 4 -15.25 -2.00 -17.59
N GLN A 5 -15.72 -1.78 -16.35
CA GLN A 5 -14.95 -2.02 -15.12
C GLN A 5 -14.33 -3.42 -15.01
N GLN A 6 -15.02 -4.47 -15.44
CA GLN A 6 -14.46 -5.83 -15.35
C GLN A 6 -13.26 -6.05 -16.28
N ILE A 7 -13.29 -5.51 -17.50
CA ILE A 7 -12.19 -5.63 -18.46
C ILE A 7 -10.99 -4.82 -17.95
N PHE A 8 -11.25 -3.63 -17.41
CA PHE A 8 -10.21 -2.80 -16.83
C PHE A 8 -9.53 -3.49 -15.64
N LYS A 9 -10.30 -3.99 -14.68
CA LYS A 9 -9.78 -4.70 -13.51
C LYS A 9 -8.98 -5.94 -13.88
N HIS A 10 -9.45 -6.72 -14.85
CA HIS A 10 -8.80 -7.97 -15.25
C HIS A 10 -7.47 -7.75 -15.97
N TYR A 11 -7.38 -6.77 -16.87
CA TYR A 11 -6.20 -6.57 -17.71
C TYR A 11 -5.24 -5.48 -17.21
N PHE A 12 -5.71 -4.52 -16.41
CA PHE A 12 -4.90 -3.39 -15.96
C PHE A 12 -4.56 -3.48 -14.47
N GLU A 13 -5.53 -3.76 -13.59
CA GLU A 13 -5.25 -3.83 -12.15
C GLU A 13 -4.65 -5.17 -11.73
N THR A 14 -5.11 -6.27 -12.32
CA THR A 14 -4.62 -7.64 -12.08
C THR A 14 -4.27 -7.93 -10.61
N PRO A 15 -5.25 -7.82 -9.68
CA PRO A 15 -4.98 -7.90 -8.25
C PRO A 15 -4.40 -9.27 -7.88
N GLN A 16 -3.15 -9.28 -7.42
CA GLN A 16 -2.39 -10.51 -7.16
C GLN A 16 -2.74 -11.17 -5.81
N ASN A 17 -3.47 -10.46 -4.93
CA ASN A 17 -3.90 -10.94 -3.60
C ASN A 17 -2.78 -11.60 -2.77
N VAL A 18 -1.57 -11.04 -2.87
CA VAL A 18 -0.37 -11.55 -2.20
C VAL A 18 -0.45 -11.30 -0.69
N LYS A 19 0.04 -12.25 0.11
CA LYS A 19 0.20 -12.11 1.56
C LYS A 19 1.67 -11.86 1.90
N PHE A 20 2.08 -10.59 1.97
CA PHE A 20 3.49 -10.23 2.24
C PHE A 20 3.98 -10.74 3.60
N GLU A 21 3.11 -10.82 4.60
CA GLU A 21 3.41 -11.43 5.91
C GLU A 21 3.96 -12.86 5.76
N SER A 22 3.31 -13.68 4.92
CA SER A 22 3.73 -15.07 4.69
C SER A 22 5.09 -15.15 4.01
N ILE A 23 5.39 -14.21 3.10
CA ILE A 23 6.70 -14.13 2.44
C ILE A 23 7.75 -13.68 3.45
N ALA A 24 7.50 -12.63 4.23
CA ALA A 24 8.43 -12.14 5.24
C ALA A 24 8.80 -13.23 6.26
N HIS A 25 7.80 -13.97 6.76
CA HIS A 25 8.01 -15.10 7.66
C HIS A 25 8.86 -16.21 7.04
N ALA A 26 8.72 -16.49 5.74
CA ALA A 26 9.53 -17.51 5.06
C ALA A 26 11.03 -17.15 5.01
N TYR A 27 11.37 -15.86 5.12
CA TYR A 27 12.75 -15.37 5.10
C TYR A 27 13.24 -14.88 6.48
N ASP A 28 12.48 -15.12 7.55
CA ASP A 28 12.78 -14.62 8.91
C ASP A 28 12.96 -13.09 8.95
N VAL A 29 12.17 -12.37 8.14
CA VAL A 29 12.17 -10.91 8.07
C VAL A 29 11.04 -10.36 8.91
N LYS A 30 11.33 -9.38 9.78
CA LYS A 30 10.30 -8.70 10.57
C LYS A 30 9.34 -7.98 9.65
N TYR A 31 8.05 -8.16 9.91
CA TYR A 31 6.96 -7.59 9.11
C TYR A 31 6.06 -6.72 9.97
N LYS A 32 5.67 -5.56 9.44
CA LYS A 32 4.68 -4.67 10.05
C LYS A 32 3.66 -4.25 8.99
N LYS A 33 2.39 -4.46 9.28
CA LYS A 33 1.28 -3.94 8.47
C LYS A 33 0.81 -2.61 9.05
N VAL A 34 0.67 -1.62 8.19
CA VAL A 34 0.17 -0.27 8.52
C VAL A 34 -1.09 -0.02 7.68
N THR A 35 -2.22 0.17 8.35
CA THR A 35 -3.53 0.38 7.69
C THR A 35 -4.07 1.78 7.85
N SER A 36 -3.40 2.64 8.63
CA SER A 36 -3.75 4.04 8.80
C SER A 36 -2.49 4.91 8.73
N ALA A 37 -2.64 6.16 8.28
CA ALA A 37 -1.55 7.12 8.26
C ALA A 37 -1.07 7.49 9.69
N GLU A 38 -1.97 7.39 10.67
CA GLU A 38 -1.71 7.70 12.08
C GLU A 38 -0.75 6.69 12.71
N ASP A 39 -0.79 5.43 12.29
CA ASP A 39 0.08 4.36 12.81
C ASP A 39 1.49 4.37 12.18
N LEU A 40 1.67 5.09 11.07
CA LEU A 40 2.91 5.09 10.29
C LEU A 40 4.14 5.56 11.11
N PRO A 41 4.09 6.66 11.89
CA PRO A 41 5.23 7.12 12.67
C PRO A 41 5.67 6.11 13.73
N ASP A 42 4.72 5.46 14.40
CA ASP A 42 5.01 4.46 15.43
C ASP A 42 5.59 3.18 14.82
N ALA A 43 5.05 2.73 13.69
CA ALA A 43 5.60 1.62 12.92
C ALA A 43 7.04 1.91 12.46
N TRP A 44 7.29 3.11 11.93
CA TRP A 44 8.63 3.52 11.51
C TRP A 44 9.61 3.53 12.69
N LYS A 45 9.21 4.11 13.83
CA LYS A 45 10.04 4.16 15.04
C LYS A 45 10.37 2.76 15.55
N GLU A 46 9.40 1.86 15.56
CA GLU A 46 9.59 0.47 15.99
C GLU A 46 10.60 -0.28 15.09
N LEU A 47 10.47 -0.15 13.77
CA LEU A 47 11.32 -0.88 12.82
C LEU A 47 12.74 -0.30 12.75
N SER A 48 12.87 1.03 12.79
CA SER A 48 14.16 1.73 12.71
C SER A 48 15.00 1.61 14.00
N ALA A 49 14.37 1.29 15.14
CA ALA A 49 15.08 1.05 16.40
C ALA A 49 15.90 -0.24 16.41
N THR A 50 15.60 -1.18 15.52
CA THR A 50 16.29 -2.47 15.41
C THR A 50 17.11 -2.53 14.12
N PRO A 51 18.44 -2.75 14.16
CA PRO A 51 19.21 -2.99 12.97
C PRO A 51 18.74 -4.25 12.23
N GLY A 52 18.73 -4.20 10.90
CA GLY A 52 18.35 -5.35 10.07
C GLY A 52 17.43 -4.98 8.91
N LEU A 53 17.02 -6.01 8.17
CA LEU A 53 16.00 -5.88 7.13
C LEU A 53 14.62 -6.03 7.76
N HIS A 54 13.73 -5.09 7.43
CA HIS A 54 12.34 -5.10 7.85
C HIS A 54 11.44 -4.80 6.67
N ILE A 55 10.24 -5.35 6.66
CA ILE A 55 9.19 -5.04 5.68
C ILE A 55 8.07 -4.28 6.39
N MET A 56 7.73 -3.11 5.85
CA MET A 56 6.56 -2.35 6.25
C MET A 56 5.58 -2.31 5.07
N GLU A 57 4.43 -2.95 5.21
CA GLU A 57 3.36 -2.92 4.22
C GLU A 57 2.35 -1.82 4.59
N CYS A 58 2.29 -0.77 3.78
CA CYS A 58 1.26 0.26 3.88
C CYS A 58 0.09 -0.11 2.96
N VAL A 59 -1.05 -0.47 3.55
CA VAL A 59 -2.27 -0.77 2.79
C VAL A 59 -2.99 0.53 2.46
N THR A 60 -3.27 0.75 1.19
CA THR A 60 -3.93 1.95 0.68
C THR A 60 -5.16 1.60 -0.16
N ASP A 61 -6.04 2.58 -0.32
CA ASP A 61 -7.16 2.51 -1.26
C ASP A 61 -6.79 3.26 -2.55
N ALA A 62 -6.75 2.52 -3.67
CA ALA A 62 -6.36 3.06 -4.96
C ALA A 62 -7.37 4.08 -5.50
N GLU A 63 -8.66 3.90 -5.24
CA GLU A 63 -9.74 4.78 -5.66
C GLU A 63 -9.72 6.07 -4.85
N GLU A 64 -9.54 5.97 -3.52
CA GLU A 64 -9.34 7.14 -2.65
C GLU A 64 -8.14 7.97 -3.12
N SER A 65 -7.02 7.28 -3.39
CA SER A 65 -5.79 7.91 -3.88
C SER A 65 -5.99 8.63 -5.23
N MET A 66 -6.76 8.04 -6.16
CA MET A 66 -7.12 8.69 -7.41
C MET A 66 -8.03 9.91 -7.19
N GLY A 67 -9.03 9.79 -6.31
CA GLY A 67 -9.93 10.88 -5.97
C GLY A 67 -9.20 12.10 -5.39
N VAL A 68 -8.20 11.87 -4.53
CA VAL A 68 -7.35 12.95 -4.01
C VAL A 68 -6.52 13.59 -5.12
N ARG A 69 -5.90 12.81 -6.01
CA ARG A 69 -5.11 13.34 -7.14
C ARG A 69 -5.95 14.23 -8.06
N THR A 70 -7.17 13.81 -8.40
CA THR A 70 -8.08 14.62 -9.22
C THR A 70 -8.39 15.96 -8.57
N LYS A 71 -8.71 15.97 -7.28
CA LYS A 71 -8.96 17.23 -6.54
C LYS A 71 -7.75 18.16 -6.55
N LEU A 72 -6.55 17.62 -6.46
CA LEU A 72 -5.31 18.41 -6.47
C LEU A 72 -4.96 18.96 -7.86
N TRP A 73 -5.31 18.24 -8.94
CA TRP A 73 -5.10 18.73 -10.32
C TRP A 73 -6.00 19.91 -10.68
N ASP A 74 -7.20 19.98 -10.11
CA ASP A 74 -8.17 21.06 -10.39
C ASP A 74 -7.92 22.33 -9.55
N ILE A 75 -6.89 22.35 -8.70
CA ILE A 75 -6.47 23.56 -7.97
C ILE A 75 -5.71 24.45 -8.96
N PRO A 76 -6.20 25.67 -9.28
CA PRO A 76 -5.46 26.58 -10.14
C PRO A 76 -4.13 26.95 -9.49
N SER A 77 -3.06 26.87 -10.27
CA SER A 77 -1.69 27.28 -9.89
C SER A 77 -1.60 28.74 -9.47
#